data_AF-A0A554MWI7-F1
#
_entry.id   AF-A0A554MWI7-F1
#
_cell.length_a   1.000
_cell.length_b   1.000
_cell.length_c   1.000
_cell.angle_alpha   90.00
_cell.angle_beta   90.00
_cell.angle_gamma   90.00
#
_symmetry.space_group_name_H-M   'P 1'
#
loop_
_entity.id
_entity.type
_entity.pdbx_description
1 polymer ?
#
loop_
_entity_poly.entity_id
_entity_poly.type
_entity_poly.pdbx_seq_one_letter_code
_entity_poly.pdbx_strand_id
1 'polypeptide(L)'
;MVSLRTKYAGELAVLLTWGSALLPWSVSFASQGGISLVVVRWQPFLVQFIFGAQLPGEAPFQALPTALARETGGVAEAYQVWAVGAAVFLLAFALSIAYYAREERVEAALPVHPVRVLGGLLLATGAVLGTATALLTVRYPGGALPLGVLFLLVFGAVLLRVKRAPA
;
A
#
# COMPACT_ATOMS: atom_id res chain seq x y z
N MET A 1 -25.61 25.96 -1.38
CA MET A 1 -24.99 25.36 -2.59
C MET A 1 -24.06 24.24 -2.14
N VAL A 2 -24.42 22.98 -2.39
CA VAL A 2 -23.53 21.84 -2.15
C VAL A 2 -22.43 21.86 -3.21
N SER A 3 -21.16 21.78 -2.80
CA SER A 3 -20.04 21.76 -3.74
C SER A 3 -19.99 20.40 -4.45
N LEU A 4 -19.57 20.35 -5.72
CA LEU A 4 -19.26 19.07 -6.40
C LEU A 4 -18.28 18.20 -5.58
N ARG A 5 -17.38 18.82 -4.79
CA ARG A 5 -16.46 18.14 -3.85
C ARG A 5 -17.17 17.29 -2.79
N THR A 6 -18.40 17.65 -2.48
CA THR A 6 -19.17 17.06 -1.38
C THR A 6 -19.96 15.85 -1.84
N LYS A 7 -20.53 15.95 -3.05
CA LYS A 7 -21.37 14.92 -3.66
C LYS A 7 -20.57 13.66 -4.00
N TYR A 8 -19.35 13.83 -4.51
CA TYR A 8 -18.54 12.72 -5.01
C TYR A 8 -17.46 12.23 -4.03
N ALA A 9 -17.60 12.58 -2.75
CA ALA A 9 -16.59 12.26 -1.74
C ALA A 9 -16.49 10.75 -1.48
N GLY A 10 -17.61 10.02 -1.64
CA GLY A 10 -17.64 8.58 -1.42
C GLY A 10 -16.94 7.82 -2.54
N GLU A 11 -17.30 8.14 -3.78
CA GLU A 11 -16.72 7.58 -4.99
C GLU A 11 -15.23 7.91 -5.08
N LEU A 12 -14.84 9.15 -4.73
CA LEU A 12 -13.42 9.51 -4.65
C LEU A 12 -12.67 8.63 -3.64
N ALA A 13 -13.24 8.35 -2.47
CA ALA A 13 -12.59 7.50 -1.47
C ALA A 13 -12.39 6.07 -1.98
N VAL A 14 -13.38 5.51 -2.67
CA VAL A 14 -13.28 4.18 -3.29
C VAL A 14 -12.22 4.19 -4.39
N LEU A 15 -12.27 5.17 -5.31
CA LEU A 15 -11.32 5.28 -6.42
C LEU A 15 -9.88 5.43 -5.95
N LEU A 16 -9.63 6.29 -4.95
CA LEU A 16 -8.28 6.46 -4.39
C LEU A 16 -7.79 5.19 -3.68
N THR A 17 -8.69 4.46 -3.01
CA THR A 17 -8.34 3.18 -2.37
C THR A 17 -7.97 2.13 -3.41
N TRP A 18 -8.76 2.00 -4.47
CA TRP A 18 -8.48 1.03 -5.56
C TRP A 18 -7.25 1.43 -6.36
N GLY A 19 -7.08 2.71 -6.67
CA GLY A 19 -5.87 3.23 -7.31
C GLY A 19 -4.62 2.91 -6.49
N SER A 20 -4.70 3.03 -5.16
CA SER A 20 -3.59 2.66 -4.27
C SER A 20 -3.21 1.18 -4.34
N ALA A 21 -4.16 0.27 -4.64
CA ALA A 21 -3.89 -1.16 -4.76
C ALA A 21 -3.05 -1.49 -6.01
N LEU A 22 -3.13 -0.66 -7.05
CA LEU A 22 -2.42 -0.85 -8.31
C LEU A 22 -0.99 -0.30 -8.27
N LEU A 23 -0.72 0.62 -7.34
CA LEU A 23 0.58 1.26 -7.21
C LEU A 23 1.55 0.36 -6.43
N PRO A 24 2.77 0.13 -6.92
CA PRO A 24 3.80 -0.48 -6.11
C PRO A 24 4.16 0.47 -4.97
N TRP A 25 4.18 -0.02 -3.73
CA TRP A 25 4.52 0.81 -2.58
C TRP A 25 6.03 1.04 -2.47
N SER A 26 6.86 0.12 -2.97
CA SER A 26 8.30 0.25 -2.95
C SER A 26 8.99 -0.40 -4.15
N VAL A 27 10.10 0.21 -4.57
CA VAL A 27 11.07 -0.36 -5.52
C VAL A 27 12.44 -0.37 -4.85
N SER A 28 13.09 -1.53 -4.75
CA SER A 28 14.46 -1.67 -4.30
C SER A 28 15.38 -2.04 -5.45
N PHE A 29 16.61 -1.53 -5.40
CA PHE A 29 17.66 -1.83 -6.35
C PHE A 29 18.91 -2.27 -5.59
N ALA A 30 19.66 -3.23 -6.13
CA ALA A 30 21.00 -3.55 -5.70
C ALA A 30 21.83 -3.98 -6.90
N SER A 31 23.12 -3.63 -6.92
CA SER A 31 24.05 -4.09 -7.94
C SER A 31 25.39 -4.43 -7.29
N GLN A 32 25.89 -5.63 -7.53
CA GLN A 32 27.15 -6.10 -6.99
C GLN A 32 27.79 -7.10 -7.96
N GLY A 33 29.08 -6.91 -8.26
CA GLY A 33 29.85 -7.88 -9.06
C GLY A 33 29.28 -8.16 -10.45
N GLY A 34 28.63 -7.17 -11.09
CA GLY A 34 28.00 -7.33 -12.41
C GLY A 34 26.60 -7.95 -12.38
N ILE A 35 26.12 -8.37 -11.21
CA ILE A 35 24.75 -8.87 -11.00
C ILE A 35 23.90 -7.73 -10.44
N SER A 36 22.72 -7.51 -11.02
CA SER A 36 21.77 -6.50 -10.53
C SER A 36 20.44 -7.13 -10.16
N LEU A 37 19.85 -6.67 -9.06
CA LEU A 37 18.57 -7.13 -8.52
C LEU A 37 17.63 -5.94 -8.37
N VAL A 38 16.48 -6.01 -9.03
CA VAL A 38 15.37 -5.06 -8.87
C VAL A 38 14.22 -5.78 -8.21
N VAL A 39 13.65 -5.23 -7.13
CA VAL A 39 12.46 -5.79 -6.47
C VAL A 39 11.39 -4.73 -6.38
N VAL A 40 10.25 -4.98 -7.02
CA VAL A 40 9.07 -4.13 -7.02
C VAL A 40 8.01 -4.78 -6.15
N ARG A 41 7.48 -4.03 -5.17
CA ARG A 41 6.56 -4.57 -4.16
C ARG A 41 5.20 -3.89 -4.22
N TRP A 42 4.15 -4.71 -4.30
CA TRP A 42 2.76 -4.35 -4.07
C TRP A 42 2.32 -4.83 -2.70
N GLN A 43 1.10 -4.47 -2.29
CA GLN A 43 0.56 -4.85 -0.99
C GLN A 43 0.50 -6.38 -0.82
N PRO A 44 0.02 -7.17 -1.81
CA PRO A 44 -0.12 -8.62 -1.63
C PRO A 44 1.03 -9.45 -2.21
N PHE A 45 1.95 -8.87 -2.96
CA PHE A 45 3.02 -9.61 -3.65
C PHE A 45 4.20 -8.73 -4.03
N LEU A 46 5.29 -9.36 -4.47
CA LEU A 46 6.43 -8.72 -5.11
C LEU A 46 6.75 -9.36 -6.45
N VAL A 47 7.45 -8.59 -7.28
CA VAL A 47 8.11 -9.06 -8.48
C VAL A 47 9.59 -8.70 -8.37
N GLN A 48 10.48 -9.64 -8.65
CA GLN A 48 11.92 -9.46 -8.67
C GLN A 48 12.51 -9.78 -10.05
N PHE A 49 13.56 -9.06 -10.40
CA PHE A 49 14.31 -9.23 -11.64
C PHE A 49 15.79 -9.33 -11.33
N ILE A 50 16.43 -10.41 -11.75
CA ILE A 50 17.87 -10.60 -11.67
C ILE A 50 18.48 -10.43 -13.06
N PHE A 51 19.50 -9.58 -13.15
CA PHE A 51 20.25 -9.30 -14.37
C PHE A 51 21.71 -9.70 -14.18
N GLY A 52 22.32 -10.25 -15.24
CA GLY A 52 23.73 -10.64 -15.23
C GLY A 52 24.02 -12.05 -14.68
N ALA A 53 23.01 -12.77 -14.21
CA ALA A 53 23.11 -14.17 -13.80
C ALA A 53 21.76 -14.90 -13.95
N GLN A 54 21.80 -16.24 -13.99
CA GLN A 54 20.64 -17.11 -13.87
C GLN A 54 20.82 -17.94 -12.60
N LEU A 55 19.89 -17.82 -11.65
CA LEU A 55 19.97 -18.53 -10.39
C LEU A 55 19.03 -19.75 -10.39
N PRO A 56 19.51 -20.94 -9.96
CA PRO A 56 18.62 -22.09 -9.77
C PRO A 56 17.52 -21.77 -8.75
N GLY A 57 16.27 -22.06 -9.07
CA GLY A 57 15.14 -21.81 -8.17
C GLY A 57 14.73 -20.34 -8.07
N GLU A 58 15.07 -19.52 -9.06
CA GLU A 58 14.57 -18.15 -9.19
C GLU A 58 13.03 -18.14 -9.18
N ALA A 59 12.48 -17.28 -8.32
CA ALA A 59 11.05 -17.03 -8.23
C ALA A 59 10.80 -15.54 -8.51
N PRO A 60 10.63 -15.15 -9.79
CA PRO A 60 10.42 -13.75 -10.18
C PRO A 60 9.17 -13.15 -9.55
N PHE A 61 8.14 -13.97 -9.30
CA PHE A 61 6.91 -13.55 -8.62
C PHE A 61 6.77 -14.26 -7.29
N GLN A 62 6.45 -13.53 -6.23
CA GLN A 62 6.18 -14.10 -4.92
C GLN A 62 5.01 -13.37 -4.23
N ALA A 63 4.00 -14.12 -3.82
CA ALA A 63 2.97 -13.61 -2.92
C ALA A 63 3.59 -13.29 -1.55
N LEU A 64 3.01 -12.33 -0.82
CA LEU A 64 3.49 -11.86 0.47
C LEU A 64 3.75 -12.99 1.48
N PRO A 65 2.85 -13.98 1.69
CA PRO A 65 3.12 -15.07 2.62
C PRO A 65 4.36 -15.89 2.24
N THR A 66 4.54 -16.17 0.95
CA THR A 66 5.71 -16.89 0.43
C THR A 66 6.98 -16.06 0.59
N ALA A 67 6.91 -14.77 0.27
CA ALA A 67 8.03 -13.84 0.39
C ALA A 67 8.48 -13.71 1.86
N LEU A 68 7.52 -13.60 2.80
CA LEU A 68 7.78 -13.55 4.23
C LEU A 68 8.39 -14.85 4.76
N ALA A 69 7.92 -16.01 4.29
CA ALA A 69 8.43 -17.31 4.72
C ALA A 69 9.86 -17.60 4.19
N ARG A 70 10.22 -17.06 3.02
CA ARG A 70 11.53 -17.26 2.38
C ARG A 70 12.59 -16.27 2.87
N GLU A 71 12.19 -15.10 3.35
CA GLU A 71 13.12 -14.07 3.80
C GLU A 71 13.64 -14.37 5.21
N THR A 72 14.86 -14.90 5.29
CA THR A 72 15.56 -15.20 6.55
C THR A 72 16.76 -14.27 6.80
N GLY A 73 16.95 -13.26 5.96
CA GLY A 73 18.13 -12.41 5.93
C GLY A 73 17.92 -11.04 6.58
N GLY A 74 18.80 -10.11 6.22
CA GLY A 74 18.87 -8.77 6.83
C GLY A 74 17.59 -7.94 6.67
N VAL A 75 16.69 -8.27 5.73
CA VAL A 75 15.47 -7.51 5.46
C VAL A 75 14.20 -8.14 6.02
N ALA A 76 14.31 -9.23 6.79
CA ALA A 76 13.16 -9.94 7.38
C ALA A 76 12.22 -9.03 8.18
N GLU A 77 12.78 -8.13 8.99
CA GLU A 77 11.99 -7.15 9.76
C GLU A 77 11.18 -6.22 8.86
N ALA A 78 11.75 -5.77 7.74
CA ALA A 78 11.02 -4.94 6.79
C ALA A 78 9.84 -5.69 6.15
N TYR A 79 9.97 -7.01 5.95
CA TYR A 79 8.90 -7.86 5.41
C TYR A 79 7.79 -8.09 6.43
N GLN A 80 8.13 -8.19 7.72
CA GLN A 80 7.14 -8.23 8.80
C GLN A 80 6.34 -6.93 8.87
N VAL A 81 7.01 -5.78 8.79
CA VAL A 81 6.35 -4.46 8.76
C VAL A 81 5.49 -4.31 7.48
N TRP A 82 5.98 -4.79 6.34
CA TRP A 82 5.17 -4.87 5.11
C TRP A 82 3.91 -5.71 5.32
N ALA A 83 4.00 -6.87 5.97
CA ALA A 83 2.82 -7.70 6.25
C ALA A 83 1.76 -6.97 7.10
N VAL A 84 2.19 -6.20 8.10
CA VAL A 84 1.28 -5.35 8.89
C VAL A 84 0.63 -4.29 8.00
N GLY A 85 1.42 -3.59 7.17
CA GLY A 85 0.90 -2.58 6.25
C GLY A 85 -0.09 -3.16 5.24
N ALA A 86 0.18 -4.36 4.71
CA ALA A 86 -0.72 -5.08 3.81
C ALA A 86 -2.03 -5.48 4.50
N ALA A 87 -1.99 -5.89 5.77
CA ALA A 87 -3.19 -6.20 6.55
C ALA A 87 -4.06 -4.95 6.77
N VAL A 88 -3.46 -3.81 7.13
CA VAL A 88 -4.18 -2.54 7.27
C VAL A 88 -4.79 -2.11 5.93
N PHE A 89 -4.04 -2.25 4.83
CA PHE A 89 -4.56 -1.96 3.50
C PHE A 89 -5.71 -2.88 3.10
N LEU A 90 -5.64 -4.17 3.44
CA LEU A 90 -6.70 -5.12 3.16
C LEU A 90 -8.02 -4.71 3.85
N LEU A 91 -7.96 -4.18 5.07
CA LEU A 91 -9.13 -3.62 5.75
C LEU A 91 -9.70 -2.42 4.98
N ALA A 92 -8.83 -1.50 4.51
CA ALA A 92 -9.26 -0.36 3.69
C ALA A 92 -9.92 -0.84 2.38
N PHE A 93 -9.30 -1.81 1.71
CA PHE A 93 -9.76 -2.35 0.45
C PHE A 93 -11.12 -3.06 0.62
N ALA A 94 -11.26 -3.93 1.62
CA ALA A 94 -12.51 -4.59 1.95
C ALA A 94 -13.62 -3.59 2.30
N LEU A 95 -13.31 -2.57 3.11
CA LEU A 95 -14.26 -1.50 3.42
C LEU A 95 -14.67 -0.72 2.16
N SER A 96 -13.74 -0.41 1.26
CA SER A 96 -14.06 0.29 0.02
C SER A 96 -14.98 -0.52 -0.91
N ILE A 97 -14.78 -1.84 -0.99
CA ILE A 97 -15.68 -2.74 -1.72
C ILE A 97 -17.08 -2.74 -1.08
N ALA A 98 -17.14 -2.89 0.24
CA ALA A 98 -18.41 -2.89 0.96
C ALA A 98 -19.15 -1.55 0.80
N TYR A 99 -18.42 -0.44 0.88
CA TYR A 99 -18.96 0.91 0.71
C TYR A 99 -19.45 1.16 -0.71
N TYR A 100 -18.69 0.73 -1.72
CA TYR A 100 -19.10 0.80 -3.13
C TYR A 100 -20.36 -0.03 -3.42
N ALA A 101 -20.46 -1.23 -2.84
CA ALA A 101 -21.58 -2.13 -3.08
C ALA A 101 -22.84 -1.76 -2.29
N ARG A 102 -22.69 -1.14 -1.11
CA ARG A 102 -23.77 -0.95 -0.12
C ARG A 102 -23.61 0.35 0.67
N GLU A 103 -23.57 1.48 -0.02
CA GLU A 103 -23.31 2.80 0.56
C GLU A 103 -24.15 3.10 1.82
N GLU A 104 -25.48 3.12 1.69
CA GLU A 104 -26.39 3.47 2.80
C GLU A 104 -26.22 2.58 4.04
N ARG A 105 -25.99 1.27 3.83
CA ARG A 105 -25.82 0.31 4.95
C ARG A 105 -24.52 0.54 5.69
N VAL A 106 -23.45 0.87 4.97
CA VAL A 106 -22.13 1.11 5.57
C VAL A 106 -22.12 2.46 6.30
N GLU A 107 -22.81 3.48 5.76
CA GLU A 107 -22.97 4.76 6.45
C GLU A 107 -23.82 4.63 7.72
N ALA A 108 -24.89 3.83 7.70
CA ALA A 108 -25.71 3.59 8.89
C ALA A 108 -25.00 2.74 9.96
N ALA A 109 -24.09 1.84 9.55
CA ALA A 109 -23.41 0.92 10.46
C ALA A 109 -22.20 1.53 11.20
N LEU A 110 -21.57 2.57 10.64
CA LEU A 110 -20.35 3.14 11.20
C LEU A 110 -20.63 4.42 12.01
N PRO A 111 -20.05 4.57 13.22
CA PRO A 111 -20.20 5.79 14.01
C PRO A 111 -19.42 6.98 13.40
N VAL A 112 -18.47 6.69 12.51
CA VAL A 112 -17.66 7.66 11.79
C VAL A 112 -17.87 7.45 10.29
N HIS A 113 -17.98 8.56 9.57
CA HIS A 113 -18.18 8.56 8.13
C HIS A 113 -17.17 7.64 7.40
N PRO A 114 -17.60 6.72 6.52
CA PRO A 114 -16.72 5.76 5.84
C PRO A 114 -15.52 6.40 5.12
N VAL A 115 -15.71 7.55 4.45
CA VAL A 115 -14.62 8.33 3.84
C VAL A 115 -13.50 8.69 4.82
N ARG A 116 -13.82 9.08 6.06
CA ARG A 116 -12.79 9.40 7.07
C ARG A 116 -12.09 8.13 7.55
N VAL A 117 -12.83 7.03 7.68
CA VAL A 117 -12.26 5.73 8.03
C VAL A 117 -11.28 5.27 6.95
N LEU A 118 -11.68 5.31 5.67
CA LEU A 118 -10.80 5.02 4.54
C LEU A 118 -9.59 5.95 4.50
N GLY A 119 -9.78 7.26 4.70
CA GLY A 119 -8.68 8.22 4.76
C GLY A 119 -7.67 7.90 5.87
N GLY A 120 -8.15 7.54 7.06
CA GLY A 120 -7.32 7.11 8.18
C GLY A 120 -6.57 5.81 7.90
N LEU A 121 -7.24 4.82 7.32
CA LEU A 121 -6.62 3.54 6.95
C LEU A 121 -5.55 3.70 5.87
N LEU A 122 -5.77 4.56 4.86
CA LEU A 122 -4.76 4.86 3.84
C LEU A 122 -3.54 5.58 4.44
N LEU A 123 -3.75 6.54 5.35
CA LEU A 123 -2.64 7.19 6.07
C LEU A 123 -1.86 6.19 6.94
N ALA A 124 -2.55 5.34 7.69
CA ALA A 124 -1.92 4.30 8.51
C ALA A 124 -1.12 3.32 7.63
N THR A 125 -1.70 2.89 6.51
CA THR A 125 -0.99 2.06 5.52
C THR A 125 0.26 2.75 5.02
N GLY A 126 0.15 4.01 4.60
CA GLY A 126 1.29 4.80 4.12
C GLY A 126 2.38 4.94 5.17
N ALA A 127 2.03 5.19 6.44
CA ALA A 127 3.00 5.30 7.54
C ALA A 127 3.73 3.98 7.81
N VAL A 128 3.00 2.86 7.86
CA VAL A 128 3.57 1.52 8.09
C VAL A 128 4.46 1.10 6.92
N LEU A 129 3.99 1.25 5.67
CA LEU A 129 4.80 0.93 4.49
C LEU A 129 5.97 1.91 4.28
N GLY A 130 5.84 3.16 4.74
CA GLY A 130 6.94 4.11 4.83
C GLY A 130 8.02 3.63 5.80
N THR A 131 7.62 3.08 6.95
CA THR A 131 8.54 2.45 7.91
C THR A 131 9.23 1.23 7.29
N ALA A 132 8.48 0.36 6.60
CA ALA A 132 9.07 -0.76 5.86
C ALA A 132 10.06 -0.29 4.79
N THR A 133 9.75 0.80 4.08
CA THR A 133 10.64 1.36 3.07
C THR A 133 11.91 1.94 3.70
N ALA A 134 11.81 2.64 4.83
CA ALA A 134 12.98 3.15 5.55
C ALA A 134 13.91 2.01 6.00
N LEU A 135 13.35 0.92 6.53
CA LEU A 135 14.12 -0.29 6.85
C LEU A 135 14.79 -0.88 5.62
N LEU A 136 14.08 -0.97 4.48
CA LEU A 136 14.67 -1.43 3.22
C LEU A 136 15.79 -0.50 2.75
N THR A 137 15.64 0.82 2.84
CA THR A 137 16.68 1.76 2.40
C THR A 137 17.99 1.58 3.18
N VAL A 138 17.91 1.27 4.47
CA VAL A 138 19.09 1.07 5.32
C VAL A 138 19.70 -0.33 5.14
N ARG A 139 18.90 -1.34 4.82
CA ARG A 139 19.32 -2.75 4.82
C ARG A 139 19.54 -3.36 3.44
N TYR A 140 19.01 -2.73 2.38
CA TYR A 140 19.18 -3.14 1.00
C TYR A 140 20.38 -2.42 0.39
N PRO A 141 21.39 -3.10 -0.19
CA PRO A 141 22.65 -2.48 -0.61
C PRO A 141 22.55 -1.30 -1.57
N GLY A 142 21.56 -1.26 -2.46
CA GLY A 142 21.31 -0.14 -3.37
C GLY A 142 20.07 0.70 -3.03
N GLY A 143 19.51 0.52 -1.83
CA GLY A 143 18.40 1.32 -1.31
C GLY A 143 17.00 0.94 -1.80
N ALA A 144 16.02 1.75 -1.38
CA ALA A 144 14.61 1.59 -1.73
C ALA A 144 13.91 2.94 -1.92
N LEU A 145 12.99 2.99 -2.89
CA LEU A 145 12.18 4.16 -3.23
C LEU A 145 10.73 3.99 -2.75
N PRO A 146 10.15 4.95 -2.01
CA PRO A 146 8.80 4.88 -1.46
C PRO A 146 7.74 5.39 -2.47
N LEU A 147 7.53 4.68 -3.58
CA LEU A 147 6.64 5.15 -4.65
C LEU A 147 5.18 5.29 -4.18
N GLY A 148 4.48 4.18 -3.92
CA GLY A 148 3.08 4.19 -3.51
C GLY A 148 2.83 4.76 -2.10
N VAL A 149 3.86 4.79 -1.25
CA VAL A 149 3.77 5.38 0.10
C VAL A 149 3.37 6.85 0.06
N LEU A 150 3.98 7.65 -0.82
CA LEU A 150 3.65 9.07 -0.93
C LEU A 150 2.20 9.27 -1.37
N PHE A 151 1.72 8.45 -2.31
CA PHE A 151 0.33 8.49 -2.76
C PHE A 151 -0.63 8.11 -1.63
N LEU A 152 -0.36 7.03 -0.88
CA LEU A 152 -1.17 6.62 0.27
C LEU A 152 -1.31 7.74 1.31
N LEU A 153 -0.21 8.42 1.63
CA LEU A 153 -0.21 9.54 2.57
C LEU A 153 -1.02 10.73 2.04
N VAL A 154 -0.81 11.11 0.79
CA VAL A 154 -1.53 12.21 0.15
C VAL A 154 -3.02 11.90 0.05
N PHE A 155 -3.39 10.72 -0.44
CA PHE A 155 -4.79 10.32 -0.60
C PHE A 155 -5.50 10.26 0.73
N GLY A 156 -4.90 9.64 1.76
CA GLY A 156 -5.50 9.61 3.07
C GLY A 156 -5.65 11.01 3.68
N ALA A 157 -4.64 11.88 3.54
CA ALA A 157 -4.73 13.27 4.00
C ALA A 157 -5.80 14.09 3.25
N VAL A 158 -5.96 13.86 1.94
CA VAL A 158 -7.03 14.48 1.14
C VAL A 158 -8.39 14.04 1.68
N LEU A 159 -8.62 12.73 1.85
CA LEU A 159 -9.89 12.19 2.34
C LEU A 159 -10.27 12.68 3.74
N LEU A 160 -9.29 12.84 4.64
CA LEU A 160 -9.54 13.39 5.97
C LEU A 160 -9.93 14.88 5.95
N ARG A 161 -9.53 15.64 4.93
CA ARG A 161 -9.81 17.08 4.79
C ARG A 161 -11.07 17.40 3.98
N VAL A 162 -11.69 16.42 3.34
CA VAL A 162 -12.93 16.65 2.59
C VAL A 162 -14.03 17.12 3.56
N LYS A 163 -14.49 18.36 3.36
CA LYS A 163 -15.65 18.91 4.06
C LYS A 163 -16.93 18.36 3.42
N ARG A 164 -17.82 17.76 4.21
CA ARG A 164 -19.16 17.36 3.75
C ARG A 164 -20.21 18.41 4.13
N ALA A 165 -21.24 18.52 3.29
CA ALA A 165 -22.46 19.28 3.55
C ALA A 165 -23.32 18.41 4.46
N PRO A 166 -24.10 19.02 5.38
CA PRO A 166 -25.03 18.27 6.21
C PRO A 166 -26.00 17.47 5.31
N ALA A 167 -26.29 16.24 5.74
CA ALA A 167 -27.31 15.39 5.16
C ALA A 167 -28.70 16.05 5.27
#